data_AF-A0A1I0JI60-F1
#
_entry.id   AF-A0A1I0JI60-F1
#
_cell.length_a   1.000
_cell.length_b   1.000
_cell.length_c   1.000
_cell.angle_alpha   90.00
_cell.angle_beta   90.00
_cell.angle_gamma   90.00
#
_symmetry.space_group_name_H-M   'P 1'
#
loop_
_entity.id
_entity.type
_entity.pdbx_description
1 polymer ?
#
loop_
_entity_poly.entity_id
_entity_poly.type
_entity_poly.pdbx_seq_one_letter_code
_entity_poly.pdbx_strand_id
1 'polypeptide(L)'
;MATLPSLQSIREQLRQSPFIPEMATELGVSVEEYIEQVAHFALQPHPEPQLAVVETDALLAQGHTPPREEDMAGYLDRAVLAAGAEHRTGFTPATRGPVSLTGEALEAPEPDPQREELQAYLELQRLKARITRD
;
A
#
# COMPACT_ATOMS: atom_id res chain seq x y z
N MET A 1 -6.26 38.85 10.82
CA MET A 1 -6.57 37.42 10.58
C MET A 1 -6.89 37.30 9.09
N ALA A 2 -6.11 36.53 8.33
CA ALA A 2 -6.38 36.35 6.90
C ALA A 2 -7.63 35.46 6.77
N THR A 3 -8.72 36.03 6.29
CA THR A 3 -9.95 35.30 6.00
C THR A 3 -9.63 34.33 4.87
N LEU A 4 -9.74 33.02 5.12
CA LEU A 4 -9.57 32.03 4.07
C LEU A 4 -10.59 32.32 2.96
N PRO A 5 -10.17 32.36 1.68
CA PRO A 5 -11.10 32.60 0.58
C PRO A 5 -12.17 31.50 0.56
N SER A 6 -13.42 31.88 0.31
CA SER A 6 -14.51 30.91 0.21
C SER A 6 -14.32 30.03 -1.04
N LEU A 7 -14.84 28.79 -1.00
CA LEU A 7 -14.83 27.86 -2.13
C LEU A 7 -15.32 28.50 -3.44
N GLN A 8 -16.38 29.31 -3.35
CA GLN A 8 -16.95 30.01 -4.51
C GLN A 8 -15.98 31.06 -5.07
N SER A 9 -15.26 31.78 -4.20
CA SER A 9 -14.23 32.74 -4.63
C SER A 9 -13.08 32.06 -5.38
N ILE A 10 -12.65 30.87 -4.92
CA ILE A 10 -11.58 30.10 -5.56
C ILE A 10 -12.04 29.60 -6.94
N ARG A 11 -13.25 29.05 -7.03
CA ARG A 11 -13.82 28.57 -8.31
C ARG A 11 -13.90 29.69 -9.35
N GLU A 12 -14.35 30.88 -8.95
CA GLU A 12 -14.47 32.02 -9.87
C GLU A 12 -13.11 32.49 -10.36
N GLN A 13 -12.10 32.53 -9.48
CA GLN A 13 -10.72 32.85 -9.85
C GLN A 13 -10.13 31.81 -10.82
N LEU A 14 -10.39 30.52 -10.57
CA LEU A 14 -9.92 29.45 -11.43
C LEU A 14 -10.60 29.49 -12.82
N ARG A 15 -11.90 29.82 -12.90
CA ARG A 15 -12.58 30.01 -14.21
C ARG A 15 -12.00 31.13 -15.05
N GLN A 16 -11.46 32.16 -14.41
CA GLN A 16 -10.87 33.31 -15.10
C GLN A 16 -9.43 33.05 -15.56
N SER A 17 -8.82 31.93 -15.16
CA SER A 17 -7.45 31.62 -15.55
C SER A 17 -7.38 31.08 -16.99
N PRO A 18 -6.54 31.68 -17.85
CA PRO A 18 -6.44 31.30 -19.26
C PRO A 18 -5.80 29.93 -19.48
N PHE A 19 -5.12 29.39 -18.46
CA PHE A 19 -4.35 28.14 -18.55
C PHE A 19 -5.18 26.90 -18.19
N ILE A 20 -6.30 27.08 -17.49
CA ILE A 20 -7.14 25.97 -17.02
C ILE A 20 -7.71 25.14 -18.17
N PRO A 21 -8.21 25.73 -19.27
CA PRO A 21 -8.73 24.95 -20.39
C PRO A 21 -7.67 24.06 -21.04
N GLU A 22 -6.44 24.57 -21.15
CA GLU A 22 -5.30 23.82 -21.71
C GLU A 22 -4.94 22.63 -20.80
N MET A 23 -4.76 22.87 -19.50
CA MET A 23 -4.46 21.81 -18.53
C MET A 23 -5.56 20.75 -18.43
N ALA A 24 -6.83 21.15 -18.45
CA ALA A 24 -7.95 20.20 -18.44
C ALA A 24 -7.92 19.29 -19.69
N THR A 25 -7.57 19.86 -20.85
CA THR A 25 -7.45 19.12 -22.10
C THR A 25 -6.27 18.13 -22.06
N GLU A 26 -5.10 18.55 -21.56
CA GLU A 26 -3.93 17.68 -21.41
C GLU A 26 -4.20 16.48 -20.50
N LEU A 27 -5.02 16.68 -19.45
CA LEU A 27 -5.39 15.64 -18.49
C LEU A 27 -6.61 14.83 -18.92
N GLY A 28 -7.25 15.17 -20.04
CA GLY A 28 -8.42 14.47 -20.56
C GLY A 28 -9.67 14.59 -19.69
N VAL A 29 -9.78 15.66 -18.89
CA VAL A 29 -10.92 15.93 -17.99
C VAL A 29 -11.68 17.18 -18.45
N SER A 30 -12.91 17.35 -17.96
CA SER A 30 -13.66 18.58 -18.21
C SER A 30 -13.06 19.76 -17.42
N VAL A 31 -13.20 20.98 -17.93
CA VAL A 31 -12.74 22.22 -17.25
C VAL A 31 -13.33 22.31 -15.85
N GLU A 32 -14.62 22.05 -15.72
CA GLU A 32 -15.35 22.10 -14.46
C GLU A 32 -14.83 21.05 -13.47
N GLU A 33 -14.57 19.83 -13.92
CA GLU A 33 -13.99 18.78 -13.08
C GLU A 33 -12.58 19.13 -12.61
N TYR A 34 -11.76 19.69 -13.49
CA TYR A 34 -10.43 20.18 -13.12
C TYR A 34 -10.51 21.29 -12.06
N ILE A 35 -11.41 22.26 -12.23
CA ILE A 35 -11.61 23.35 -11.26
C ILE A 35 -12.05 22.79 -9.90
N GLU A 36 -12.95 21.81 -9.88
CA GLU A 36 -13.38 21.15 -8.64
C GLU A 36 -12.21 20.47 -7.92
N GLN A 37 -11.38 19.73 -8.66
CA GLN A 37 -10.20 19.08 -8.10
C GLN A 37 -9.22 20.10 -7.51
N VAL A 38 -8.88 21.15 -8.25
CA VAL A 38 -7.96 22.20 -7.78
C VAL A 38 -8.53 22.94 -6.57
N ALA A 39 -9.82 23.30 -6.59
CA ALA A 39 -10.47 23.96 -5.46
C ALA A 39 -10.50 23.05 -4.21
N HIS A 40 -10.71 21.75 -4.38
CA HIS A 40 -10.66 20.77 -3.29
C HIS A 40 -9.26 20.71 -2.66
N PHE A 41 -8.21 20.56 -3.46
CA PHE A 41 -6.82 20.53 -2.96
C PHE A 41 -6.37 21.87 -2.35
N ALA A 42 -6.83 23.00 -2.88
CA ALA A 42 -6.49 24.32 -2.32
C ALA A 42 -7.02 24.51 -0.90
N LEU A 43 -8.19 23.93 -0.60
CA LEU A 43 -8.79 23.97 0.74
C LEU A 43 -8.30 22.86 1.66
N GLN A 44 -7.87 21.74 1.09
CA GLN A 44 -7.39 20.56 1.80
C GLN A 44 -6.03 20.14 1.21
N PRO A 45 -4.93 20.85 1.54
CA PRO A 45 -3.62 20.62 0.94
C PRO A 45 -2.97 19.29 1.38
N HIS A 46 -3.45 18.71 2.48
CA HIS A 46 -3.05 17.38 2.97
C HIS A 46 -4.30 16.53 3.18
N PRO A 47 -5.03 16.18 2.10
CA PRO A 47 -6.17 15.31 2.25
C PRO A 47 -5.66 13.92 2.64
N GLU A 48 -6.21 13.36 3.71
CA GLU A 48 -5.97 11.94 4.00
C GLU A 48 -6.51 11.11 2.82
N PRO A 49 -5.79 10.06 2.38
CA PRO A 49 -6.26 9.20 1.31
C PRO A 49 -7.59 8.57 1.72
N GLN A 50 -8.64 8.85 0.94
CA GLN A 50 -9.97 8.29 1.18
C GLN A 50 -10.09 6.95 0.47
N LEU A 51 -10.41 5.90 1.25
CA LEU A 51 -10.74 4.59 0.70
C LEU A 51 -12.25 4.55 0.44
N ALA A 52 -12.63 4.53 -0.84
CA ALA A 52 -14.00 4.29 -1.25
C ALA A 52 -14.21 2.79 -1.47
N VAL A 53 -15.18 2.20 -0.78
CA VAL A 53 -15.67 0.85 -1.07
C VAL A 53 -16.78 0.98 -2.10
N VAL A 54 -16.62 0.32 -3.24
CA VAL A 54 -17.59 0.31 -4.32
C VAL A 54 -18.02 -1.12 -4.64
N GLU A 55 -19.26 -1.27 -5.08
CA GLU A 55 -19.79 -2.56 -5.50
C GLU A 55 -19.05 -3.10 -6.74
N THR A 56 -18.89 -4.42 -6.81
CA THR A 56 -18.18 -5.08 -7.90
C THR A 56 -18.77 -4.76 -9.27
N ASP A 57 -20.10 -4.65 -9.36
CA ASP A 57 -20.79 -4.33 -10.62
C ASP A 57 -20.40 -2.97 -11.18
N ALA A 58 -20.17 -1.98 -10.32
CA ALA A 58 -19.75 -0.64 -10.74
C ALA A 58 -18.32 -0.65 -11.28
N LEU A 59 -17.41 -1.42 -10.67
CA LEU A 59 -16.04 -1.61 -11.14
C LEU A 59 -16.01 -2.32 -12.50
N LEU A 60 -16.81 -3.36 -12.66
CA LEU A 60 -16.94 -4.08 -13.93
C LEU A 60 -17.49 -3.18 -15.04
N ALA A 61 -18.47 -2.34 -14.74
CA ALA A 61 -19.02 -1.37 -15.69
C ALA A 61 -17.99 -0.31 -16.14
N GLN A 62 -17.03 0.02 -15.27
CA GLN A 62 -15.89 0.89 -15.59
C GLN A 62 -14.76 0.16 -16.34
N GLY A 63 -14.93 -1.13 -16.65
CA GLY A 63 -13.93 -1.94 -17.34
C GLY A 63 -12.84 -2.50 -16.43
N HIS A 64 -12.99 -2.37 -15.11
CA HIS A 64 -12.07 -2.96 -14.14
C HIS A 64 -12.45 -4.42 -13.89
N THR A 65 -11.79 -5.34 -14.59
CA THR A 65 -11.93 -6.77 -14.34
C THR A 65 -11.05 -7.20 -13.17
N PRO A 66 -11.53 -8.09 -12.28
CA PRO A 66 -10.66 -8.69 -11.27
C PRO A 66 -9.48 -9.40 -11.96
N PRO A 67 -8.27 -9.30 -11.39
CA PRO A 67 -7.09 -9.94 -11.94
C PRO A 67 -7.26 -11.47 -11.93
N ARG A 68 -6.67 -12.15 -12.91
CA ARG A 68 -6.67 -13.62 -12.95
C ARG A 68 -5.71 -14.17 -11.91
N GLU A 69 -5.92 -15.42 -11.49
CA GLU A 69 -5.07 -16.09 -10.50
C GLU A 69 -3.60 -16.12 -10.91
N GLU A 70 -3.35 -16.34 -12.21
CA GLU A 70 -2.00 -16.35 -12.81
C GLU A 70 -1.31 -14.98 -12.68
N ASP A 71 -2.05 -13.89 -12.90
CA ASP A 71 -1.55 -12.52 -12.77
C ASP A 71 -1.26 -12.17 -11.31
N MET A 72 -2.10 -12.66 -10.40
CA MET A 72 -1.93 -12.50 -8.96
C MET A 72 -0.70 -13.25 -8.43
N ALA A 73 -0.42 -14.46 -8.92
CA ALA A 73 0.77 -15.22 -8.52
C ALA A 73 2.06 -14.46 -8.85
N GLY A 74 2.18 -13.95 -10.08
CA GLY A 74 3.34 -13.16 -10.49
C GLY A 74 3.49 -11.85 -9.72
N TYR A 75 2.39 -11.20 -9.34
CA TYR A 75 2.42 -10.03 -8.47
C TYR A 75 2.90 -10.37 -7.05
N LEU A 76 2.38 -11.45 -6.46
CA LEU A 76 2.75 -11.89 -5.12
C LEU A 76 4.23 -12.27 -5.04
N ASP A 77 4.76 -12.98 -6.04
CA ASP A 77 6.18 -13.31 -6.11
C ASP A 77 7.06 -12.04 -6.14
N ARG A 78 6.66 -11.04 -6.94
CA ARG A 78 7.36 -9.74 -6.98
C ARG A 78 7.23 -8.97 -5.67
N ALA A 79 6.07 -9.01 -5.03
CA ALA A 79 5.84 -8.34 -3.74
C ALA A 79 6.67 -8.99 -2.62
N VAL A 80 6.78 -10.31 -2.60
CA VAL A 80 7.63 -11.06 -1.67
C VAL A 80 9.11 -10.72 -1.90
N LEU A 81 9.55 -10.67 -3.17
CA LEU A 81 10.91 -10.24 -3.51
C LEU A 81 11.17 -8.78 -3.09
N ALA A 82 10.21 -7.87 -3.27
CA ALA A 82 10.34 -6.47 -2.88
C ALA A 82 10.30 -6.27 -1.36
N ALA A 83 9.51 -7.06 -0.63
CA ALA A 83 9.45 -7.06 0.83
C ALA A 83 10.71 -7.70 1.46
N GLY A 84 11.29 -8.70 0.79
CA GLY A 84 12.56 -9.33 1.18
C GLY A 84 13.79 -8.53 0.76
N ALA A 85 13.67 -7.62 -0.21
CA ALA A 85 14.70 -6.64 -0.52
C ALA A 85 14.74 -5.63 0.63
N GLU A 86 15.70 -5.80 1.54
CA GLU A 86 15.95 -4.90 2.67
C GLU A 86 15.97 -3.44 2.20
N HIS A 87 14.85 -2.76 2.34
CA HIS A 87 14.85 -1.32 2.33
C HIS A 87 15.50 -0.91 3.64
N ARG A 88 16.69 -0.29 3.53
CA ARG A 88 17.29 0.51 4.62
C ARG A 88 16.43 1.75 4.86
N THR A 89 15.18 1.56 5.24
CA THR A 89 14.48 2.59 5.99
C THR A 89 15.26 2.74 7.30
N GLY A 90 15.61 3.95 7.72
CA GLY A 90 16.17 4.22 9.05
C GLY A 90 15.21 3.91 10.20
N PHE A 91 14.21 3.06 9.93
CA PHE A 91 13.22 2.55 10.83
C PHE A 91 13.80 1.30 11.49
N THR A 92 13.94 1.34 12.81
CA THR A 92 14.20 0.12 13.58
C THR A 92 12.95 -0.75 13.48
N PRO A 93 13.03 -1.97 12.92
CA PRO A 93 11.89 -2.87 12.93
C PRO A 93 11.53 -3.15 14.39
N ALA A 94 10.36 -2.67 14.82
CA ALA A 94 9.84 -3.05 16.12
C ALA A 94 9.59 -4.55 16.07
N THR A 95 10.30 -5.30 16.91
CA THR A 95 10.06 -6.72 17.13
C THR A 95 8.64 -6.84 17.63
N ARG A 96 7.69 -7.16 16.74
CA ARG A 96 6.32 -7.42 17.15
C ARG A 96 6.37 -8.68 18.00
N GLY A 97 5.99 -8.55 19.26
CA GLY A 97 5.79 -9.70 20.15
C GLY A 97 4.77 -10.66 19.55
N PRO A 98 4.81 -11.95 19.93
CA PRO A 98 3.82 -12.93 19.49
C PRO A 98 2.41 -12.41 19.76
N VAL A 99 1.61 -12.32 18.69
CA VAL A 99 0.22 -11.87 18.77
C VAL A 99 -0.62 -13.05 19.27
N SER A 100 -1.25 -12.89 20.44
CA SER A 100 -2.20 -13.86 20.95
C SER A 100 -3.60 -13.62 20.40
N LEU A 101 -4.25 -14.69 19.94
CA LEU A 101 -5.64 -14.65 19.48
C LEU A 101 -6.65 -14.45 20.64
N THR A 102 -6.20 -14.59 21.89
CA THR A 102 -7.02 -14.42 23.11
C THR A 102 -6.70 -13.14 23.89
N GLY A 103 -5.76 -12.32 23.42
CA GLY A 103 -5.40 -11.04 24.06
C GLY A 103 -4.42 -11.12 25.23
N GLU A 104 -3.92 -12.31 25.58
CA GLU A 104 -2.87 -12.47 26.59
C GLU A 104 -1.48 -12.30 25.96
N ALA A 105 -0.62 -11.48 26.56
CA ALA A 105 0.76 -11.35 26.12
C ALA A 105 1.47 -12.70 26.31
N LEU A 106 1.85 -13.34 25.20
CA LEU A 106 2.69 -14.53 25.24
C LEU A 106 4.12 -14.07 25.57
N GLU A 107 4.65 -14.47 26.72
CA GLU A 107 6.08 -14.38 27.00
C GLU A 107 6.85 -15.07 25.87
N ALA A 108 7.98 -14.48 25.46
CA ALA A 108 8.86 -15.12 24.49
C ALA A 108 9.20 -16.52 25.03
N PRO A 109 8.98 -17.59 24.25
CA PRO A 109 9.31 -18.92 24.71
C PRO A 109 10.80 -18.95 25.02
N GLU A 110 11.14 -19.35 26.25
CA GLU A 110 12.53 -19.61 26.60
C GLU A 110 13.13 -20.60 25.58
N PRO A 111 14.41 -20.46 25.23
CA PRO A 111 15.07 -21.38 24.32
C PRO A 111 14.95 -22.80 24.88
N ASP A 112 14.07 -23.58 24.26
CA ASP A 112 13.89 -24.99 24.60
C ASP A 112 15.10 -25.78 24.05
N PRO A 113 15.93 -26.35 24.92
CA PRO A 113 17.13 -27.09 24.50
C PRO A 113 16.78 -28.26 23.57
N GLN A 114 15.58 -28.84 23.70
CA GLN A 114 15.12 -29.92 22.81
C GLN A 114 14.89 -29.42 21.38
N ARG A 115 14.46 -28.16 21.23
CA ARG A 115 14.22 -27.53 19.94
C ARG A 115 15.53 -27.21 19.21
N GLU A 116 16.56 -26.80 19.95
CA GLU A 116 17.91 -26.58 19.40
C GLU A 116 18.55 -27.90 18.93
N GLU A 117 18.43 -28.97 19.73
CA GLU A 117 18.90 -30.30 19.34
C GLU A 117 18.19 -30.82 18.07
N LEU A 118 16.87 -30.60 17.97
CA LEU A 118 16.10 -30.97 16.78
C LEU A 118 16.55 -30.19 15.54
N GLN A 119 16.85 -28.91 15.68
CA GLN A 119 17.35 -28.08 14.59
C GLN A 119 18.73 -28.56 14.11
N ALA A 120 19.64 -28.83 15.03
CA ALA A 120 20.97 -29.37 14.72
C ALA A 120 20.86 -30.74 14.00
N TYR A 121 19.94 -31.60 14.45
CA TYR A 121 19.70 -32.90 13.81
C TYR A 121 19.17 -32.75 12.36
N LEU A 122 18.24 -31.82 12.12
CA LEU A 122 17.69 -31.57 10.79
C LEU A 122 18.74 -30.96 9.84
N GLU A 123 19.61 -30.09 10.33
CA GLU A 123 20.74 -29.57 9.55
C GLU A 123 21.70 -30.68 9.15
N LEU A 124 22.01 -31.59 10.08
CA LEU A 124 22.88 -32.73 9.81
C LEU A 124 22.27 -33.69 8.78
N GLN A 125 20.94 -33.90 8.84
CA GLN A 125 20.22 -34.65 7.80
C GLN A 125 20.28 -33.98 6.43
N ARG A 126 20.13 -32.65 6.35
CA ARG A 126 20.24 -31.88 5.10
C ARG A 126 21.65 -31.95 4.51
N LEU A 127 22.67 -31.83 5.36
CA LEU A 127 24.07 -31.95 4.94
C LEU A 127 24.37 -33.35 4.40
N LYS A 128 23.92 -34.39 5.11
CA LYS A 128 24.07 -35.78 4.69
C LYS A 128 23.38 -36.03 3.35
N ALA A 129 22.14 -35.56 3.19
CA ALA A 129 21.38 -35.69 1.95
C ALA A 129 22.07 -34.99 0.77
N ARG A 130 22.79 -33.88 1.02
CA ARG A 130 23.55 -33.14 0.00
C ARG A 130 24.79 -33.91 -0.45
N ILE A 131 25.50 -34.55 0.48
CA ILE A 131 26.70 -35.35 0.18
C ILE A 131 26.35 -36.65 -0.55
N THR A 132 25.20 -37.26 -0.26
CA THR A 132 24.76 -38.51 -0.93
C THR A 132 24.11 -38.30 -2.29
N ARG A 133 24.00 -37.05 -2.77
CA ARG A 133 23.37 -36.71 -4.05
C ARG A 133 24.39 -36.29 -5.13
N ASP A 134 25.68 -36.27 -4.78
CA ASP A 134 26.83 -36.27 -5.69
C ASP A 134 27.39 -37.71 -5.84
#